data_AF-A0A4R8IK44-F1
#
_entry.id   AF-A0A4R8IK44-F1
#
_cell.length_a   1.000
_cell.length_b   1.000
_cell.length_c   1.000
_cell.angle_alpha   90.00
_cell.angle_beta   90.00
_cell.angle_gamma   90.00
#
_symmetry.space_group_name_H-M   'P 1'
#
loop_
_entity.id
_entity.type
_entity.pdbx_description
1 polymer ?
#
loop_
_entity_poly.entity_id
_entity_poly.type
_entity_poly.pdbx_seq_one_letter_code
_entity_poly.pdbx_strand_id
1 'polypeptide(L)'
;MRLYVFFVAVLLVGCVSSSGVVMTGSDTYMISRSEKGFDTTGARVKADAIKEANEYCTSKGKDIELVHSDNQDMKPFRADAQATIEFKCIEKD
;
A
#
# COMPACT_ATOMS: atom_id res chain seq x y z
N MET A 1 3.17 42.63 5.79
CA MET A 1 2.40 42.13 4.62
C MET A 1 3.17 41.16 3.71
N ARG A 2 4.51 41.08 3.76
CA ARG A 2 5.31 40.11 2.97
C ARG A 2 5.39 38.68 3.54
N LEU A 3 5.04 38.47 4.82
CA LEU A 3 5.14 37.15 5.48
C LEU A 3 3.89 36.27 5.33
N TYR A 4 2.72 36.88 5.05
CA TYR A 4 1.45 36.15 4.97
C TYR A 4 1.30 35.32 3.69
N VAL A 5 2.05 35.67 2.64
CA VAL A 5 1.99 34.96 1.34
C VAL A 5 2.66 33.60 1.42
N PHE A 6 3.63 33.40 2.32
CA PHE A 6 4.34 32.12 2.46
C PHE A 6 3.51 31.04 3.15
N PHE A 7 2.56 31.41 4.01
CA PHE A 7 1.77 30.46 4.81
C PHE A 7 0.67 29.75 4.00
N VAL A 8 0.23 30.34 2.89
CA VAL A 8 -0.86 29.81 2.06
C VAL A 8 -0.37 28.69 1.11
N ALA A 9 0.94 28.59 0.87
CA ALA A 9 1.50 27.63 -0.10
C ALA A 9 1.60 26.17 0.42
N VAL A 10 1.38 25.91 1.72
CA VAL A 10 1.67 24.59 2.33
C VAL A 10 0.47 23.63 2.31
N LEU A 11 -0.71 24.07 1.89
CA LEU A 11 -1.94 23.25 1.97
C LEU A 11 -2.19 22.34 0.75
N LEU A 12 -1.26 22.25 -0.21
CA LEU A 12 -1.32 21.29 -1.32
C LEU A 12 -0.70 19.94 -0.92
N VAL A 13 -1.12 19.35 0.20
CA VAL A 13 -0.83 17.94 0.48
C VAL A 13 -1.87 17.10 -0.25
N GLY A 14 -1.45 16.53 -1.38
CA GLY A 14 -2.28 15.66 -2.22
C GLY A 14 -2.76 14.43 -1.44
N CYS A 15 -4.03 14.10 -1.61
CA CYS A 15 -4.61 12.86 -1.09
C CYS A 15 -3.98 11.69 -1.86
N VAL A 16 -3.02 10.98 -1.24
CA VAL A 16 -2.56 9.69 -1.75
C VAL A 16 -3.70 8.69 -1.58
N SER A 17 -4.30 8.28 -2.69
CA SER A 17 -5.24 7.17 -2.76
C SER A 17 -4.49 5.84 -2.73
N SER A 18 -3.72 5.61 -1.66
CA SER A 18 -3.35 4.25 -1.27
C SER A 18 -4.51 3.74 -0.44
N SER A 19 -5.04 2.56 -0.77
CA SER A 19 -6.10 1.92 0.02
C SER A 19 -5.64 1.59 1.45
N GLY A 20 -4.36 1.78 1.76
CA GLY A 20 -3.79 1.66 3.10
C GLY A 20 -3.87 0.25 3.65
N VAL A 21 -3.35 0.07 4.87
CA VAL A 21 -3.48 -1.19 5.60
C VAL A 21 -4.85 -1.22 6.27
N VAL A 22 -5.68 -2.21 5.91
CA VAL A 22 -6.99 -2.43 6.51
C VAL A 22 -6.92 -3.68 7.40
N MET A 23 -7.43 -3.61 8.62
CA MET A 23 -7.50 -4.77 9.50
C MET A 23 -8.73 -5.62 9.16
N THR A 24 -8.53 -6.89 8.82
CA THR A 24 -9.60 -7.83 8.42
C THR A 24 -9.96 -8.84 9.50
N GLY A 25 -9.13 -8.98 10.55
CA GLY A 25 -9.39 -9.85 11.69
C GLY A 25 -8.39 -9.66 12.82
N SER A 26 -8.42 -10.53 13.84
CA SER A 26 -7.44 -10.53 14.93
C SER A 26 -6.03 -10.80 14.37
N ASP A 27 -5.18 -9.78 14.43
CA ASP A 27 -3.82 -9.75 13.87
C ASP A 27 -3.72 -9.97 12.36
N THR A 28 -4.84 -9.92 11.63
CA THR A 28 -4.87 -10.09 10.17
C THR A 28 -5.18 -8.76 9.49
N TYR A 29 -4.39 -8.45 8.48
CA TYR A 29 -4.41 -7.20 7.75
C TYR A 29 -4.46 -7.49 6.26
N MET A 30 -5.02 -6.55 5.51
CA MET A 30 -5.14 -6.59 4.07
C MET A 30 -4.67 -5.26 3.50
N ILE A 31 -3.89 -5.33 2.43
CA ILE A 31 -3.51 -4.17 1.61
C ILE A 31 -3.94 -4.47 0.19
N SER A 32 -4.72 -3.55 -0.39
CA SER A 32 -5.07 -3.60 -1.81
C SER A 32 -4.51 -2.37 -2.50
N ARG A 33 -3.58 -2.57 -3.43
CA ARG A 33 -2.90 -1.52 -4.18
C ARG A 33 -3.33 -1.62 -5.63
N SER A 34 -3.60 -0.47 -6.24
CA SER A 34 -3.82 -0.36 -7.68
C SER A 34 -2.94 0.76 -8.20
N GLU A 35 -2.23 0.49 -9.29
CA GLU A 35 -1.35 1.45 -9.93
C GLU A 35 -1.66 1.53 -11.42
N LYS A 36 -1.71 2.76 -11.92
CA LYS A 36 -1.93 3.06 -13.33
C LYS A 36 -0.59 3.39 -13.96
N GLY A 37 -0.12 2.55 -14.89
CA GLY A 37 1.10 2.81 -15.63
C GLY A 37 1.34 1.76 -16.71
N PHE A 38 1.71 2.19 -17.92
CA PHE A 38 1.95 1.28 -19.06
C PHE A 38 3.09 0.28 -18.81
N ASP A 39 3.98 0.57 -17.87
CA ASP A 39 5.10 -0.30 -17.45
C ASP A 39 4.80 -1.09 -16.17
N THR A 40 3.62 -0.91 -15.58
CA THR A 40 3.30 -1.42 -14.26
C THR A 40 2.72 -2.82 -14.38
N THR A 41 3.38 -3.79 -13.74
CA THR A 41 2.93 -5.18 -13.66
C THR A 41 2.29 -5.44 -12.30
N GLY A 42 1.33 -6.37 -12.22
CA GLY A 42 0.72 -6.77 -10.96
C GLY A 42 1.76 -7.33 -9.98
N ALA A 43 2.83 -7.94 -10.49
CA ALA A 43 3.97 -8.39 -9.69
C ALA A 43 4.71 -7.24 -8.99
N ARG A 44 4.86 -6.09 -9.67
CA ARG A 44 5.50 -4.90 -9.08
C ARG A 44 4.63 -4.29 -7.98
N VAL A 45 3.34 -4.12 -8.27
CA VAL A 45 2.35 -3.63 -7.28
C VAL A 45 2.29 -4.56 -6.06
N LYS A 46 2.39 -5.87 -6.27
CA LYS A 46 2.46 -6.86 -5.19
C LYS A 46 3.72 -6.73 -4.35
N ALA A 47 4.88 -6.55 -4.97
CA ALA A 47 6.13 -6.34 -4.24
C ALA A 47 6.06 -5.09 -3.36
N ASP A 48 5.49 -4.00 -3.87
CA ASP A 48 5.32 -2.77 -3.12
C ASP A 48 4.30 -2.93 -1.97
N ALA A 49 3.22 -3.67 -2.18
CA ALA A 49 2.28 -4.02 -1.12
C ALA A 49 2.95 -4.86 -0.01
N ILE A 50 3.77 -5.85 -0.36
CA ILE A 50 4.51 -6.68 0.61
C ILE A 50 5.49 -5.83 1.40
N LYS A 51 6.17 -4.89 0.74
CA LYS A 51 7.10 -3.98 1.40
C LYS A 51 6.38 -3.11 2.44
N GLU A 52 5.22 -2.55 2.09
CA GLU A 52 4.40 -1.79 3.02
C GLU A 52 3.89 -2.64 4.20
N ALA A 53 3.43 -3.86 3.94
CA ALA A 53 3.03 -4.79 5.00
C ALA A 53 4.19 -5.10 5.96
N ASN A 54 5.40 -5.29 5.41
CA ASN A 54 6.59 -5.53 6.21
C ASN A 54 6.96 -4.31 7.07
N GLU A 55 6.91 -3.10 6.50
CA GLU A 55 7.11 -1.85 7.23
C GLU A 55 6.06 -1.68 8.35
N TYR A 56 4.80 -2.04 8.07
CA TYR A 56 3.71 -2.02 9.05
C TYR A 56 3.96 -2.98 10.22
N CYS A 57 4.31 -4.24 9.97
CA CYS A 57 4.61 -5.19 11.05
C CYS A 57 5.90 -4.83 11.79
N THR A 58 6.94 -4.39 11.07
CA THR A 58 8.21 -3.96 11.67
C THR A 58 8.01 -2.76 12.60
N SER A 59 7.14 -1.82 12.25
CA SER A 59 6.79 -0.68 13.12
C SER A 59 6.16 -1.09 14.46
N LYS A 60 5.63 -2.32 14.54
CA LYS A 60 5.06 -2.94 15.75
C LYS A 60 6.03 -3.90 16.45
N GLY A 61 7.27 -4.03 15.96
CA GLY A 61 8.25 -5.01 16.47
C GLY A 61 7.87 -6.46 16.15
N LYS A 62 7.06 -6.68 15.12
CA LYS A 62 6.56 -7.99 14.68
C LYS A 62 7.09 -8.34 13.29
N ASP A 63 7.11 -9.62 12.94
CA ASP A 63 7.43 -10.09 11.59
C ASP A 63 6.18 -10.29 10.74
N ILE A 64 6.34 -10.12 9.43
CA ILE A 64 5.27 -10.33 8.46
C ILE A 64 5.12 -11.81 8.13
N GLU A 65 3.90 -12.32 8.24
CA GLU A 65 3.48 -13.63 7.72
C GLU A 65 2.49 -13.41 6.58
N LEU A 66 2.85 -13.80 5.36
CA LEU A 66 1.98 -13.68 4.20
C LEU A 66 0.94 -14.81 4.21
N VAL A 67 -0.35 -14.47 4.38
CA VAL A 67 -1.45 -15.45 4.42
C VAL A 67 -2.01 -15.69 3.02
N HIS A 68 -2.21 -14.61 2.27
CA HIS A 68 -2.72 -14.65 0.92
C HIS A 68 -2.08 -13.57 0.07
N SER A 69 -1.88 -13.84 -1.21
CA SER A 69 -1.55 -12.78 -2.15
C SER A 69 -2.11 -13.09 -3.53
N ASP A 70 -2.87 -12.13 -4.03
CA ASP A 70 -3.41 -12.11 -5.37
C ASP A 70 -2.84 -10.90 -6.11
N ASN A 71 -2.60 -11.07 -7.41
CA ASN A 71 -2.19 -9.97 -8.26
C ASN A 71 -2.81 -10.12 -9.64
N GLN A 72 -3.23 -8.98 -10.17
CA GLN A 72 -3.77 -8.84 -11.50
C GLN A 72 -2.87 -7.90 -12.29
N ASP A 73 -2.36 -8.40 -13.42
CA ASP A 73 -1.63 -7.58 -14.35
C ASP A 73 -2.54 -6.60 -15.09
N MET A 74 -1.95 -5.47 -15.50
CA MET A 74 -2.58 -4.49 -16.36
C MET A 74 -3.11 -5.16 -17.64
N LYS A 75 -4.40 -4.94 -17.93
CA LYS A 75 -5.03 -5.33 -19.19
C LYS A 75 -5.42 -4.06 -19.94
N PRO A 76 -4.79 -3.77 -21.09
CA PRO A 76 -5.11 -2.58 -21.88
C PRO A 76 -6.61 -2.42 -22.09
N PHE A 77 -7.15 -1.24 -21.78
CA PHE A 77 -8.57 -0.89 -21.89
C PHE A 77 -9.55 -1.73 -21.04
N ARG A 78 -9.06 -2.58 -20.13
CA ARG A 78 -9.91 -3.41 -19.26
C ARG A 78 -9.65 -3.23 -17.77
N ALA A 79 -8.40 -3.20 -17.35
CA ALA A 79 -8.06 -3.15 -15.93
C ALA A 79 -6.64 -2.60 -15.72
N ASP A 80 -6.48 -1.86 -14.63
CA ASP A 80 -5.16 -1.42 -14.16
C ASP A 80 -4.41 -2.58 -13.50
N ALA A 81 -3.11 -2.41 -13.23
CA ALA A 81 -2.35 -3.36 -12.43
C ALA A 81 -2.77 -3.25 -10.97
N GLN A 82 -3.10 -4.38 -10.35
CA GLN A 82 -3.62 -4.44 -8.99
C GLN A 82 -2.95 -5.57 -8.24
N ALA A 83 -2.75 -5.40 -6.94
CA ALA A 83 -2.35 -6.47 -6.05
C ALA A 83 -3.05 -6.35 -4.72
N THR A 84 -3.54 -7.48 -4.22
CA THR A 84 -4.14 -7.58 -2.90
C THR A 84 -3.38 -8.63 -2.11
N ILE A 85 -2.91 -8.26 -0.94
CA ILE A 85 -2.26 -9.18 -0.02
C ILE A 85 -3.01 -9.19 1.30
N GLU A 86 -3.10 -10.37 1.89
CA GLU A 86 -3.48 -10.55 3.28
C GLU A 86 -2.28 -11.08 4.04
N PHE A 87 -2.01 -10.48 5.19
CA PHE A 87 -0.87 -10.81 6.01
C PHE A 87 -1.22 -10.71 7.48
N LYS A 88 -0.45 -11.40 8.30
CA LYS A 88 -0.49 -11.29 9.75
C LYS A 88 0.82 -10.72 10.25
N CYS A 89 0.74 -9.99 11.36
CA CYS A 89 1.94 -9.61 12.09
C CYS A 89 2.10 -10.58 13.26
N ILE A 90 3.12 -11.42 13.21
CA ILE A 90 3.44 -12.41 14.23
C ILE A 90 4.64 -11.97 15.07
N GLU A 91 4.77 -12.51 16.27
CA GLU A 91 5.96 -12.24 17.07
C GLU A 91 7.21 -12.79 16.37
N LYS A 92 8.32 -12.08 16.58
CA LYS A 92 9.62 -12.42 16.02
C LYS A 92 10.23 -13.49 16.93
N ASP A 93 10.37 -14.72 16.44
CA ASP A 93 11.06 -15.82 17.12
C ASP A 93 12.54 -15.49 17.39
#